data_AF-A0A9K3JDV6-F1
#
_entry.id   AF-A0A9K3JDV6-F1
#
_cell.length_a   1.000
_cell.length_b   1.000
_cell.length_c   1.000
_cell.angle_alpha   90.00
_cell.angle_beta   90.00
_cell.angle_gamma   90.00
#
_symmetry.space_group_name_H-M   'P 1'
#
loop_
_entity.id
_entity.type
_entity.pdbx_description
1 polymer ?
#
loop_
_entity_poly.entity_id
_entity_poly.type
_entity_poly.pdbx_seq_one_letter_code
_entity_poly.pdbx_strand_id
1 'polypeptide(L)'
;MDIPKHGEKWRTWKGLLKSRGYDPSLTSDKIVTQHTNNDDRVNPTQFKELVTHWFTLKFQTTCAAKRLSRSKMKEPHVTGTKSFARLAHEVAMKNDGVYLTRGEMCIITTRTHKDESFVDDKAANVVASLKAIANDSVSKPIDSHDFTNDEYSKVKGTEKRGYVRLVGRMPAIKSNGDSSTNSHTIHELQSVVNVMMNIIQERIPDANLPIVLSNMNIQVPRVGSSAPSNSLPSKEL
;
A
#
# COMPACT_ATOMS: atom_id res chain seq x y z
N MET A 1 -24.12 2.49 26.33
CA MET A 1 -24.93 1.74 25.35
C MET A 1 -25.15 2.67 24.17
N ASP A 2 -24.33 2.57 23.13
CA ASP A 2 -24.48 3.44 21.96
C ASP A 2 -25.66 2.95 21.11
N ILE A 3 -26.69 3.79 20.95
CA ILE A 3 -27.84 3.49 20.09
C ILE A 3 -27.33 3.47 18.65
N PRO A 4 -27.45 2.36 17.90
CA PRO A 4 -26.95 2.31 16.53
C PRO A 4 -27.65 3.37 15.70
N LYS A 5 -26.85 4.22 15.03
CA LYS A 5 -27.36 5.27 14.14
C LYS A 5 -28.26 4.62 13.08
N HIS A 6 -29.39 5.26 12.75
CA HIS A 6 -30.41 4.70 11.84
C HIS A 6 -29.83 4.11 10.53
N GLY A 7 -28.81 4.76 9.95
CA GLY A 7 -28.14 4.28 8.74
C GLY A 7 -27.36 2.96 8.88
N GLU A 8 -26.86 2.65 10.08
CA GLU A 8 -26.17 1.38 10.36
C GLU A 8 -27.16 0.22 10.42
N LYS A 9 -28.30 0.41 11.09
CA LYS A 9 -29.40 -0.57 11.12
C LYS A 9 -29.88 -0.89 9.71
N TRP A 10 -30.05 0.14 8.87
CA TRP A 10 -30.44 -0.03 7.46
C TRP A 10 -29.40 -0.81 6.64
N ARG A 11 -28.10 -0.51 6.79
CA ARG A 11 -27.03 -1.22 6.08
C ARG A 11 -26.99 -2.70 6.49
N THR A 12 -27.07 -2.98 7.79
CA THR A 12 -27.09 -4.34 8.33
C THR A 12 -28.33 -5.09 7.86
N TRP A 13 -29.50 -4.47 7.90
CA TRP A 13 -30.75 -5.06 7.42
C TRP A 13 -30.69 -5.44 5.94
N LYS A 14 -30.17 -4.57 5.06
CA LYS A 14 -29.97 -4.92 3.63
C LYS A 14 -29.00 -6.09 3.44
N GLY A 15 -27.95 -6.16 4.28
CA GLY A 15 -27.02 -7.28 4.28
C GLY A 15 -27.70 -8.60 4.65
N LEU A 16 -28.52 -8.60 5.70
CA LEU A 16 -29.31 -9.75 6.13
C LEU A 16 -30.36 -10.16 5.09
N LEU A 17 -31.02 -9.19 4.46
CA LEU A 17 -31.98 -9.44 3.40
C LEU A 17 -31.32 -10.19 2.24
N LYS A 18 -30.13 -9.71 1.82
CA LYS A 18 -29.34 -10.40 0.80
C LYS A 18 -28.86 -11.77 1.25
N SER A 19 -28.38 -11.93 2.48
CA SER A 19 -27.88 -13.24 2.94
C SER A 19 -28.98 -14.30 3.03
N ARG A 20 -30.22 -13.89 3.31
CA ARG A 20 -31.39 -14.77 3.38
C ARG A 20 -32.04 -15.04 2.02
N GLY A 21 -31.93 -14.10 1.08
CA GLY A 21 -32.64 -14.17 -0.20
C GLY A 21 -31.80 -14.40 -1.44
N TYR A 22 -30.48 -14.25 -1.34
CA TYR A 22 -29.63 -14.50 -2.48
C TYR A 22 -29.32 -15.99 -2.62
N ASP A 23 -30.06 -16.65 -3.52
CA ASP A 23 -29.76 -17.99 -4.01
C ASP A 23 -29.42 -17.91 -5.50
N PRO A 24 -28.16 -18.18 -5.91
CA PRO A 24 -27.77 -18.17 -7.33
C PRO A 24 -28.51 -19.19 -8.20
N SER A 25 -29.11 -20.22 -7.59
CA SER A 25 -29.80 -21.29 -8.30
C SER A 25 -31.26 -20.98 -8.62
N LEU A 26 -31.83 -19.93 -8.02
CA LEU A 26 -33.22 -19.52 -8.21
C LEU A 26 -33.34 -18.36 -9.21
N THR A 27 -34.42 -18.36 -9.99
CA THR A 27 -34.79 -17.21 -10.83
C THR A 27 -35.13 -15.99 -9.97
N SER A 28 -34.75 -14.79 -10.45
CA SER A 28 -35.03 -13.50 -9.78
C SER A 28 -36.47 -13.38 -9.28
N ASP A 29 -37.47 -13.75 -10.09
CA ASP A 29 -38.88 -13.62 -9.71
C ASP A 29 -39.26 -14.55 -8.55
N LYS A 30 -38.71 -15.76 -8.49
CA LYS A 30 -38.96 -16.70 -7.38
C LYS A 30 -38.37 -16.20 -6.07
N ILE A 31 -37.20 -15.58 -6.12
CA ILE A 31 -36.57 -14.91 -4.97
C ILE A 31 -37.44 -13.76 -4.48
N VAL A 32 -37.96 -12.94 -5.39
CA VAL A 32 -38.85 -11.83 -5.06
C VAL A 32 -40.10 -12.35 -4.36
N THR A 33 -40.80 -13.31 -4.95
CA THR A 33 -42.03 -13.88 -4.36
C THR A 33 -41.80 -14.49 -2.99
N GLN A 34 -40.71 -15.25 -2.80
CA GLN A 34 -40.40 -15.85 -1.49
C GLN A 34 -40.16 -14.81 -0.40
N HIS A 35 -39.48 -13.69 -0.71
CA HIS A 35 -39.18 -12.68 0.29
C HIS A 35 -40.36 -11.75 0.56
N THR A 36 -41.09 -11.33 -0.48
CA THR A 36 -42.22 -10.41 -0.32
C THR A 36 -43.43 -11.06 0.35
N ASN A 37 -43.58 -12.39 0.24
CA ASN A 37 -44.64 -13.11 0.93
C ASN A 37 -44.34 -13.32 2.43
N ASN A 38 -43.06 -13.30 2.81
CA ASN A 38 -42.61 -13.61 4.16
C ASN A 38 -42.30 -12.36 5.00
N ASP A 39 -42.09 -11.19 4.39
CA ASP A 39 -41.73 -9.94 5.08
C ASP A 39 -42.48 -8.74 4.48
N ASP A 40 -43.42 -8.20 5.25
CA ASP A 40 -44.25 -7.04 4.91
C ASP A 40 -43.48 -5.72 4.86
N ARG A 41 -42.27 -5.68 5.44
CA ARG A 41 -41.42 -4.48 5.46
C ARG A 41 -40.67 -4.27 4.13
N VAL A 42 -40.69 -5.26 3.24
CA VAL A 42 -39.95 -5.23 1.97
C VAL A 42 -40.90 -4.78 0.85
N ASN A 43 -40.65 -3.62 0.27
CA ASN A 43 -41.40 -3.17 -0.91
C ASN A 43 -41.09 -4.10 -2.11
N PRO A 44 -42.10 -4.76 -2.72
CA PRO A 44 -41.88 -5.72 -3.79
C PRO A 44 -41.19 -5.15 -5.03
N THR A 45 -41.57 -3.93 -5.43
CA THR A 45 -41.03 -3.27 -6.62
C THR A 45 -39.55 -2.94 -6.42
N GLN A 46 -39.19 -2.32 -5.30
CA GLN A 46 -37.80 -2.00 -4.97
C GLN A 46 -36.94 -3.26 -4.81
N PHE A 47 -37.51 -4.32 -4.23
CA PHE A 47 -36.79 -5.58 -4.06
C PHE A 47 -36.53 -6.26 -5.40
N LYS A 48 -37.49 -6.23 -6.34
CA LYS A 48 -37.31 -6.77 -7.69
C LYS A 48 -36.16 -6.08 -8.43
N GLU A 49 -36.08 -4.75 -8.37
CA GLU A 49 -34.96 -3.99 -8.95
C GLU A 49 -33.62 -4.38 -8.32
N LEU A 50 -33.59 -4.54 -6.99
CA LEU A 50 -32.40 -4.94 -6.25
C LEU A 50 -31.93 -6.35 -6.63
N VAL A 51 -32.84 -7.32 -6.70
CA VAL A 51 -32.54 -8.70 -7.11
C VAL A 51 -32.03 -8.72 -8.55
N THR A 52 -32.69 -8.01 -9.46
CA THR A 52 -32.25 -7.88 -10.85
C THR A 52 -30.83 -7.33 -10.93
N HIS A 53 -30.50 -6.32 -10.11
CA HIS A 53 -29.15 -5.78 -10.01
C HIS A 53 -28.12 -6.82 -9.56
N TRP A 54 -28.45 -7.70 -8.60
CA TRP A 54 -27.53 -8.74 -8.11
C TRP A 54 -27.14 -9.76 -9.18
N PHE A 55 -28.04 -10.06 -10.12
CA PHE A 55 -27.77 -10.99 -11.22
C PHE A 55 -27.05 -10.34 -12.41
N THR A 56 -26.81 -9.03 -12.39
CA THR A 56 -26.01 -8.38 -13.45
C THR A 56 -24.55 -8.83 -13.40
N LEU A 57 -23.97 -9.08 -14.58
CA LEU A 57 -22.56 -9.48 -14.70
C LEU A 57 -21.61 -8.46 -14.03
N LYS A 58 -21.87 -7.16 -14.22
CA LYS A 58 -21.08 -6.07 -13.60
C LYS A 58 -21.02 -6.21 -12.07
N PHE A 59 -22.16 -6.50 -11.43
CA PHE A 59 -22.24 -6.65 -9.99
C PHE A 59 -21.50 -7.91 -9.51
N GLN A 60 -21.73 -9.04 -10.17
CA GLN A 60 -21.08 -10.31 -9.83
C GLN A 60 -19.55 -10.23 -9.94
N THR A 61 -19.03 -9.68 -11.05
CA THR A 61 -17.59 -9.46 -11.25
C THR A 61 -17.00 -8.55 -10.17
N THR A 62 -17.69 -7.46 -9.83
CA THR A 62 -17.26 -6.55 -8.76
C THR A 62 -17.24 -7.26 -7.40
N CYS A 63 -18.25 -8.08 -7.09
CA CYS A 63 -18.31 -8.85 -5.86
C CYS A 63 -17.18 -9.89 -5.78
N ALA A 64 -16.92 -10.63 -6.86
CA ALA A 64 -15.85 -11.62 -6.94
C ALA A 64 -14.48 -10.96 -6.73
N ALA A 65 -14.20 -9.85 -7.42
CA ALA A 65 -12.96 -9.09 -7.24
C ALA A 65 -12.79 -8.57 -5.80
N LYS A 66 -13.85 -8.04 -5.18
CA LYS A 66 -13.81 -7.59 -3.78
C LYS A 66 -13.57 -8.74 -2.81
N ARG A 67 -14.19 -9.91 -3.02
CA ARG A 67 -13.94 -11.11 -2.20
C ARG A 67 -12.49 -11.58 -2.30
N LEU A 68 -11.92 -11.60 -3.51
CA LEU A 68 -10.51 -11.94 -3.73
C LEU A 68 -9.56 -10.93 -3.07
N SER A 69 -9.86 -9.63 -3.16
CA SER A 69 -9.06 -8.61 -2.48
C SER A 69 -9.16 -8.74 -0.95
N ARG A 70 -10.33 -9.11 -0.43
CA ARG A 70 -10.52 -9.35 1.01
C ARG A 70 -9.80 -10.62 1.48
N SER A 71 -9.79 -11.70 0.71
CA SER A 71 -9.04 -12.91 1.07
C SER A 71 -7.52 -12.70 1.06
N LYS A 72 -7.03 -11.75 0.26
CA LYS A 72 -5.62 -11.33 0.24
C LYS A 72 -5.26 -10.35 1.37
N MET A 73 -6.23 -9.79 2.08
CA MET A 73 -6.00 -8.84 3.17
C MET A 73 -5.48 -9.59 4.40
N LYS A 74 -4.17 -9.56 4.58
CA LYS A 74 -3.49 -10.10 5.76
C LYS A 74 -3.41 -9.01 6.82
N GLU A 75 -3.59 -9.37 8.09
CA GLU A 75 -3.44 -8.48 9.27
C GLU A 75 -4.39 -7.27 9.23
N PRO A 76 -5.69 -7.48 9.52
CA PRO A 76 -6.65 -6.39 9.60
C PRO A 76 -6.30 -5.44 10.76
N HIS A 77 -6.46 -4.14 10.50
CA HIS A 77 -6.37 -3.11 11.53
C HIS A 77 -7.49 -3.25 12.56
N VAL A 78 -7.14 -3.20 13.85
CA VAL A 78 -8.06 -3.50 14.97
C VAL A 78 -8.52 -2.26 15.73
N THR A 79 -7.91 -1.09 15.48
CA THR A 79 -8.24 0.17 16.20
C THR A 79 -9.56 0.82 15.73
N GLY A 80 -10.38 0.08 14.97
CA GLY A 80 -11.68 0.53 14.49
C GLY A 80 -11.57 1.75 13.56
N THR A 81 -12.39 2.77 13.83
CA THR A 81 -12.49 4.01 13.03
C THR A 81 -11.37 5.02 13.36
N LYS A 82 -10.53 4.75 14.36
CA LYS A 82 -9.41 5.65 14.68
C LYS A 82 -8.32 5.51 13.63
N SER A 83 -7.83 6.64 13.12
CA SER A 83 -6.64 6.66 12.26
C SER A 83 -5.36 6.49 13.08
N PHE A 84 -4.29 6.01 12.45
CA PHE A 84 -2.98 5.90 13.10
C PHE A 84 -2.47 7.25 13.61
N ALA A 85 -2.66 8.34 12.85
CA ALA A 85 -2.26 9.68 13.29
C ALA A 85 -2.99 10.12 14.57
N ARG A 86 -4.30 9.84 14.66
CA ARG A 86 -5.07 10.14 15.86
C ARG A 86 -4.63 9.27 17.04
N LEU A 87 -4.39 7.98 16.81
CA LEU A 87 -3.89 7.08 17.83
C LEU A 87 -2.52 7.53 18.35
N ALA A 88 -1.60 7.88 17.45
CA ALA A 88 -0.27 8.40 17.79
C ALA A 88 -0.36 9.66 18.65
N HIS A 89 -1.22 10.61 18.26
CA HIS A 89 -1.44 11.83 19.04
C HIS A 89 -2.05 11.53 20.42
N GLU A 90 -3.09 10.69 20.50
CA GLU A 90 -3.72 10.30 21.77
C GLU A 90 -2.73 9.61 22.73
N VAL A 91 -1.78 8.83 22.21
CA VAL A 91 -0.74 8.21 23.04
C VAL A 91 0.35 9.21 23.42
N ALA A 92 0.80 10.07 22.50
CA ALA A 92 1.78 11.10 22.80
C ALA A 92 1.30 12.05 23.90
N MET A 93 0.03 12.44 23.89
CA MET A 93 -0.56 13.27 24.96
C MET A 93 -0.55 12.59 26.34
N LYS A 94 -0.47 11.26 26.41
CA LYS A 94 -0.37 10.51 27.66
C LYS A 94 1.08 10.25 28.09
N ASN A 95 2.01 10.28 27.14
CA ASN A 95 3.43 10.02 27.34
C ASN A 95 4.26 11.32 27.28
N ASP A 96 3.77 12.39 27.92
CA ASP A 96 4.47 13.69 28.01
C ASP A 96 4.92 14.30 26.66
N GLY A 97 4.17 14.04 25.59
CA GLY A 97 4.45 14.52 24.24
C GLY A 97 5.36 13.62 23.41
N VAL A 98 5.82 12.49 23.95
CA VAL A 98 6.70 11.55 23.24
C VAL A 98 5.89 10.67 22.30
N TYR A 99 6.19 10.75 21.01
CA TYR A 99 5.60 9.90 19.99
C TYR A 99 6.20 8.50 20.04
N LEU A 100 5.34 7.50 19.85
CA LEU A 100 5.74 6.11 19.75
C LEU A 100 6.50 5.82 18.46
N THR A 101 7.41 4.86 18.54
CA THR A 101 8.03 4.23 17.37
C THR A 101 6.98 3.48 16.54
N ARG A 102 7.34 3.19 15.29
CA ARG A 102 6.47 2.41 14.40
C ARG A 102 6.27 0.97 14.90
N GLY A 103 7.27 0.40 15.56
CA GLY A 103 7.16 -0.91 16.22
C GLY A 103 6.11 -0.90 17.32
N GLU A 104 6.16 0.07 18.22
CA GLU A 104 5.18 0.23 19.31
C GLU A 104 3.77 0.50 18.78
N MET A 105 3.66 1.32 17.72
CA MET A 105 2.39 1.56 17.02
C MET A 105 1.81 0.26 16.45
N CYS A 106 2.65 -0.63 15.89
CA CYS A 106 2.21 -1.95 15.45
C CYS A 106 1.63 -2.74 16.61
N ILE A 107 2.35 -2.80 17.74
CA ILE A 107 1.94 -3.59 18.90
C ILE A 107 0.56 -3.16 19.40
N ILE A 108 0.30 -1.85 19.48
CA ILE A 108 -1.01 -1.33 19.91
C ILE A 108 -2.09 -1.64 18.88
N THR A 109 -1.78 -1.51 17.59
CA THR A 109 -2.78 -1.65 16.51
C THR A 109 -3.14 -3.10 16.18
N THR A 110 -2.31 -4.06 16.59
CA THR A 110 -2.54 -5.50 16.40
C THR A 110 -3.13 -6.23 17.60
N ARG A 111 -3.18 -5.59 18.78
CA ARG A 111 -3.83 -6.14 19.99
C ARG A 111 -5.33 -5.86 19.98
N THR A 112 -6.10 -6.78 20.55
CA THR A 112 -7.53 -6.57 20.79
C THR A 112 -7.70 -5.73 22.05
N HIS A 113 -8.48 -4.64 21.95
CA HIS A 113 -8.61 -3.62 23.00
C HIS A 113 -9.17 -4.08 24.37
N LYS A 114 -9.70 -5.30 24.49
CA LYS A 114 -10.39 -5.78 25.70
C LYS A 114 -9.67 -6.87 26.46
N ASP A 115 -9.07 -7.82 25.75
CA ASP A 115 -8.51 -9.04 26.36
C ASP A 115 -6.98 -9.13 26.19
N GLU A 116 -6.36 -8.08 25.65
CA GLU A 116 -4.95 -8.05 25.21
C GLU A 116 -4.53 -9.17 24.24
N SER A 117 -5.52 -9.94 23.77
CA SER A 117 -5.34 -11.04 22.83
C SER A 117 -4.97 -10.53 21.44
N PHE A 118 -4.17 -11.31 20.73
CA PHE A 118 -3.80 -11.00 19.34
C PHE A 118 -4.90 -11.49 18.38
N VAL A 119 -5.10 -10.74 17.29
CA VAL A 119 -6.14 -11.07 16.30
C VAL A 119 -5.83 -12.34 15.52
N ASP A 120 -4.55 -12.61 15.28
CA ASP A 120 -4.06 -13.83 14.65
C ASP A 120 -2.69 -14.23 15.22
N ASP A 121 -2.31 -15.50 15.04
CA ASP A 121 -1.00 -16.02 15.45
C ASP A 121 0.15 -15.26 14.77
N LYS A 122 -0.12 -14.72 13.57
CA LYS A 122 0.84 -13.94 12.81
C LYS A 122 1.13 -12.59 13.50
N ALA A 123 0.12 -11.90 14.00
CA ALA A 123 0.25 -10.69 14.81
C ALA A 123 0.99 -11.00 16.11
N ALA A 124 0.67 -12.12 16.76
CA ALA A 124 1.39 -12.56 17.96
C ALA A 124 2.89 -12.71 17.69
N ASN A 125 3.27 -13.38 16.60
CA ASN A 125 4.67 -13.55 16.19
C ASN A 125 5.37 -12.21 15.87
N VAL A 126 4.67 -11.31 15.18
CA VAL A 126 5.19 -9.96 14.87
C VAL A 126 5.46 -9.17 16.14
N VAL A 127 4.52 -9.19 17.08
CA VAL A 127 4.67 -8.51 18.37
C VAL A 127 5.80 -9.13 19.19
N ALA A 128 5.94 -10.46 19.18
CA ALA A 128 7.05 -11.15 19.85
C ALA A 128 8.41 -10.74 19.24
N SER A 129 8.50 -10.69 17.92
CA SER A 129 9.71 -10.26 17.20
C SER A 129 10.08 -8.81 17.51
N LEU A 130 9.10 -7.90 17.54
CA LEU A 130 9.31 -6.50 17.89
C LEU A 130 9.79 -6.32 19.32
N LYS A 131 9.19 -7.07 20.27
CA LYS A 131 9.63 -7.07 21.67
C LYS A 131 11.05 -7.62 21.84
N ALA A 132 11.42 -8.66 21.08
CA ALA A 132 12.77 -9.20 21.10
C ALA A 132 13.81 -8.16 20.62
N ILE A 133 13.53 -7.47 19.51
CA ILE A 133 14.40 -6.40 18.99
C ILE A 133 14.55 -5.25 20.00
N ALA A 134 13.46 -4.89 20.70
CA ALA A 134 13.51 -3.85 21.73
C ALA A 134 14.39 -4.25 22.94
N ASN A 135 14.36 -5.53 23.34
CA ASN A 135 15.15 -6.03 24.47
C ASN A 135 16.64 -6.20 24.14
N ASP A 136 16.98 -6.47 22.88
CA ASP A 136 18.36 -6.75 22.46
C ASP A 136 19.30 -5.53 22.50
N SER A 137 18.82 -4.33 22.84
CA SER A 137 19.56 -3.14 23.34
C SER A 137 20.93 -2.78 22.71
N VAL A 138 21.22 -3.25 21.50
CA VAL A 138 22.29 -2.76 20.61
C VAL A 138 21.69 -1.92 19.47
N SER A 139 20.54 -1.28 19.69
CA SER A 139 20.04 -0.29 18.73
C SER A 139 20.79 1.03 18.95
N LYS A 140 21.66 1.37 17.99
CA LYS A 140 22.12 2.75 17.81
C LYS A 140 20.91 3.68 17.73
N PRO A 141 21.04 5.00 17.99
CA PRO A 141 19.95 5.94 17.76
C PRO A 141 19.50 5.79 16.31
N ILE A 142 18.38 5.12 16.10
CA ILE A 142 17.77 4.99 14.79
C ILE A 142 17.22 6.38 14.51
N ASP A 143 17.65 6.97 13.40
CA ASP A 143 17.02 8.18 12.90
C ASP A 143 15.52 7.91 12.83
N SER A 144 14.73 8.68 13.58
CA SER A 144 13.28 8.53 13.65
C SER A 144 12.61 8.66 12.28
N HIS A 145 13.32 9.19 11.29
CA HIS A 145 12.88 9.33 9.92
C HIS A 145 13.35 8.22 8.97
N ASP A 146 14.23 7.32 9.40
CA ASP A 146 14.69 6.18 8.60
C ASP A 146 13.71 4.99 8.71
N PHE A 147 12.60 5.11 8.00
CA PHE A 147 11.61 4.03 7.89
C PHE A 147 12.13 2.79 7.13
N THR A 148 13.33 2.83 6.54
CA THR A 148 13.88 1.68 5.80
C THR A 148 14.58 0.68 6.71
N ASN A 149 15.07 1.14 7.87
CA ASN A 149 15.89 0.33 8.79
C ASN A 149 15.40 0.33 10.25
N ASP A 150 14.18 0.82 10.51
CA ASP A 150 13.56 0.75 11.84
C ASP A 150 13.19 -0.70 12.26
N GLU A 151 12.77 -0.88 13.52
CA GLU A 151 12.43 -2.19 14.07
C GLU A 151 11.30 -2.86 13.29
N TYR A 152 10.34 -2.07 12.81
CA TYR A 152 9.21 -2.60 12.06
C TYR A 152 9.60 -3.10 10.67
N SER A 153 10.48 -2.39 9.96
CA SER A 153 11.04 -2.80 8.68
C SER A 153 11.88 -4.07 8.81
N LYS A 154 12.60 -4.25 9.93
CA LYS A 154 13.32 -5.51 10.20
C LYS A 154 12.39 -6.71 10.34
N VAL A 155 11.24 -6.55 11.00
CA VAL A 155 10.27 -7.65 11.21
C VAL A 155 9.41 -7.91 9.97
N LYS A 156 9.05 -6.86 9.24
CA LYS A 156 8.07 -6.97 8.14
C LYS A 156 8.63 -6.79 6.74
N GLY A 157 9.90 -6.46 6.62
CA GLY A 157 10.53 -6.08 5.38
C GLY A 157 10.23 -4.63 4.96
N THR A 158 10.83 -4.27 3.84
CA THR A 158 10.83 -2.92 3.27
C THR A 158 9.44 -2.44 2.85
N GLU A 159 9.22 -1.14 2.95
CA GLU A 159 7.98 -0.50 2.53
C GLU A 159 7.79 -0.42 1.01
N LYS A 160 6.53 -0.22 0.59
CA LYS A 160 6.20 0.00 -0.81
C LYS A 160 6.40 1.48 -1.17
N ARG A 161 6.78 1.74 -2.42
CA ARG A 161 6.96 3.11 -2.92
C ARG A 161 5.72 3.98 -2.68
N GLY A 162 5.91 5.12 -2.00
CA GLY A 162 4.87 6.13 -1.75
C GLY A 162 3.90 5.80 -0.60
N TYR A 163 4.11 4.70 0.13
CA TYR A 163 3.29 4.34 1.27
C TYR A 163 4.13 3.68 2.37
N VAL A 164 4.08 4.25 3.56
CA VAL A 164 4.72 3.69 4.76
C VAL A 164 3.63 3.14 5.66
N ARG A 165 3.65 1.84 5.93
CA ARG A 165 2.69 1.20 6.86
C ARG A 165 2.71 1.89 8.22
N LEU A 166 1.55 1.94 8.88
CA LEU A 166 1.30 2.58 10.19
C LEU A 166 1.50 4.11 10.23
N VAL A 167 1.93 4.74 9.13
CA VAL A 167 2.06 6.20 9.02
C VAL A 167 1.14 6.75 7.93
N GLY A 168 1.16 6.15 6.74
CA GLY A 168 0.25 6.47 5.64
C GLY A 168 0.97 6.79 4.33
N ARG A 169 0.33 7.62 3.50
CA ARG A 169 0.92 8.09 2.24
C ARG A 169 2.03 9.09 2.54
N MET A 170 3.20 8.84 1.95
CA MET A 170 4.32 9.77 1.99
C MET A 170 4.44 10.48 0.65
N PRO A 171 4.92 11.74 0.63
CA PRO A 171 5.43 12.34 -0.59
C PRO A 171 6.40 11.35 -1.23
N ALA A 172 6.09 10.88 -2.43
CA ALA A 172 7.05 10.10 -3.16
C ALA A 172 8.21 11.05 -3.47
N ILE A 173 9.33 10.88 -2.78
CA ILE A 173 10.58 11.46 -3.24
C ILE A 173 10.76 10.86 -4.63
N LYS A 174 10.55 11.69 -5.67
CA LYS A 174 11.10 11.38 -6.97
C LYS A 174 12.59 11.44 -6.72
N SER A 175 13.24 10.28 -6.54
CA SER A 175 14.67 10.26 -6.81
C SER A 175 14.79 10.82 -8.22
N ASN A 176 15.59 11.86 -8.40
CA ASN A 176 16.12 12.20 -9.72
C ASN A 176 17.15 11.12 -10.10
N GLY A 177 16.74 9.86 -10.02
CA GLY A 177 17.56 8.66 -10.07
C GLY A 177 16.66 7.59 -10.66
N ASP A 178 16.88 7.40 -11.95
CA ASP A 178 16.43 6.36 -12.86
C ASP A 178 15.06 5.75 -12.59
N SER A 179 14.11 6.17 -13.44
CA SER A 179 13.01 5.32 -13.83
C SER A 179 13.56 3.91 -14.05
N SER A 180 12.99 2.91 -13.38
CA SER A 180 13.24 1.49 -13.63
C SER A 180 12.74 1.12 -15.04
N THR A 181 13.39 1.66 -16.07
CA THR A 181 13.46 1.01 -17.39
C THR A 181 14.33 -0.22 -17.19
N ASN A 182 13.73 -1.39 -17.39
CA ASN A 182 14.37 -2.71 -17.24
C ASN A 182 15.82 -2.65 -17.71
N SER A 183 16.78 -2.94 -16.82
CA SER A 183 18.23 -2.89 -17.14
C SER A 183 18.58 -3.62 -18.44
N HIS A 184 17.86 -4.69 -18.76
CA HIS A 184 17.94 -5.43 -20.01
C HIS A 184 17.72 -4.56 -21.25
N THR A 185 16.67 -3.74 -21.27
CA THR A 185 16.32 -2.91 -22.42
C THR A 185 17.34 -1.79 -22.65
N ILE A 186 17.98 -1.31 -21.58
CA ILE A 186 19.05 -0.29 -21.70
C ILE A 186 20.29 -0.92 -22.34
N HIS A 187 20.68 -2.12 -21.91
CA HIS A 187 21.86 -2.80 -22.45
C HIS A 187 21.68 -3.20 -23.92
N GLU A 188 20.47 -3.64 -24.31
CA GLU A 188 20.14 -3.92 -25.72
C GLU A 188 20.22 -2.65 -26.59
N LEU A 189 19.67 -1.53 -26.11
CA LEU A 189 19.76 -0.25 -26.83
C LEU A 189 21.21 0.23 -26.96
N GLN A 190 22.03 0.06 -25.92
CA GLN A 190 23.45 0.37 -25.97
C GLN A 190 24.19 -0.50 -27.01
N SER A 191 23.87 -1.79 -27.07
CA SER A 191 24.44 -2.70 -28.07
C SER A 191 24.08 -2.27 -29.50
N VAL A 192 22.82 -1.92 -29.74
CA VAL A 192 22.35 -1.47 -31.07
C VAL A 192 23.00 -0.15 -31.48
N VAL A 193 23.15 0.81 -30.57
CA VAL A 193 23.85 2.07 -30.85
C VAL A 193 25.33 1.84 -31.19
N ASN A 194 26.01 0.94 -30.47
CA ASN A 194 27.41 0.63 -30.76
C ASN A 194 27.60 -0.05 -32.12
N VAL A 195 26.70 -0.95 -32.51
CA VAL A 195 26.75 -1.58 -33.86
C VAL A 195 26.55 -0.53 -34.95
N MET A 196 25.59 0.38 -34.79
CA MET A 196 25.38 1.46 -35.76
C MET A 196 26.59 2.40 -35.85
N MET A 197 27.24 2.71 -34.73
CA MET A 197 28.45 3.53 -34.70
C MET A 197 29.60 2.90 -35.50
N ASN A 198 29.83 1.59 -35.31
CA ASN A 198 30.85 0.86 -36.05
C ASN A 198 30.57 0.84 -37.56
N ILE A 199 29.32 0.63 -37.96
CA ILE A 199 28.93 0.64 -39.39
C ILE A 199 29.15 2.03 -40.02
N ILE A 200 28.82 3.10 -39.29
CA ILE A 200 29.03 4.47 -39.76
C ILE A 200 30.53 4.76 -39.94
N GLN A 201 31.35 4.35 -38.98
CA GLN A 201 32.79 4.55 -39.02
C GLN A 201 33.46 3.71 -40.12
N GLU A 202 32.96 2.52 -40.42
CA GLU A 202 33.46 1.68 -41.52
C GLU A 202 33.12 2.27 -42.89
N ARG A 203 31.93 2.86 -43.05
CA ARG A 203 31.49 3.48 -44.30
C ARG A 203 32.03 4.90 -44.50
N ILE A 204 32.28 5.63 -43.41
CA ILE A 204 32.75 7.01 -43.40
C ILE A 204 33.81 7.17 -42.28
N PRO A 205 35.09 6.90 -42.59
CA PRO A 205 36.17 6.82 -41.59
C PRO A 205 36.38 8.11 -40.79
N ASP A 206 36.14 9.26 -41.40
CA ASP A 206 36.38 10.59 -40.80
C ASP A 206 35.10 11.24 -40.25
N ALA A 207 34.02 10.46 -40.06
CA ALA A 207 32.77 10.98 -39.53
C ALA A 207 32.96 11.51 -38.09
N ASN A 208 32.49 12.74 -37.83
CA ASN A 208 32.50 13.32 -36.49
C ASN A 208 31.35 12.71 -35.64
N LEU A 209 31.63 11.54 -35.06
CA LEU A 209 30.67 10.72 -34.31
C LEU A 209 29.91 11.49 -33.20
N PRO A 210 30.55 12.38 -32.42
CA PRO A 210 29.83 13.23 -31.46
C PRO A 210 28.71 14.08 -32.07
N ILE A 211 28.92 14.67 -33.25
CA ILE A 211 27.91 15.49 -33.95
C ILE A 211 26.78 14.61 -34.50
N VAL A 212 27.13 13.43 -35.01
CA VAL A 212 26.17 12.45 -35.53
C VAL A 212 25.24 11.94 -34.41
N LEU A 213 25.80 11.68 -33.22
CA LEU A 213 25.04 11.29 -32.02
C LEU A 213 24.16 12.43 -31.49
N SER A 214 24.66 13.68 -31.48
CA SER A 214 23.87 14.84 -31.06
C SER A 214 22.70 15.12 -32.00
N ASN A 215 22.89 14.93 -33.30
CA ASN A 215 21.82 15.09 -34.30
C ASN A 215 20.75 13.99 -34.18
N MET A 216 21.11 12.80 -33.71
CA MET A 216 20.17 11.73 -33.36
C MET A 216 19.52 11.90 -31.97
N ASN A 217 19.84 12.97 -31.25
CA ASN A 217 19.34 13.27 -29.90
C ASN A 217 19.64 12.15 -28.87
N ILE A 218 20.74 11.41 -29.06
CA ILE A 218 21.20 10.36 -28.15
C ILE A 218 22.29 10.96 -27.24
N GLN A 219 22.00 11.10 -25.94
CA GLN A 219 23.01 11.50 -24.96
C GLN A 219 23.76 10.27 -24.44
N VAL A 220 25.07 10.20 -24.69
CA VAL A 220 25.95 9.21 -24.04
C VAL A 220 26.30 9.75 -22.64
N PRO A 221 25.99 9.04 -21.54
CA PRO A 221 26.39 9.48 -20.21
C PRO A 221 27.92 9.52 -20.11
N ARG A 222 28.46 10.68 -19.74
CA ARG A 222 29.90 10.86 -19.51
C ARG A 222 30.33 10.01 -18.30
N VAL A 223 31.18 9.02 -18.53
CA VAL A 223 31.86 8.26 -17.49
C VAL A 223 32.70 9.22 -16.64
N GLY A 224 32.50 9.15 -15.33
CA GLY A 224 33.02 10.11 -14.36
C GLY A 224 34.54 10.12 -14.25
N SER A 225 35.12 11.31 -14.15
CA SER A 225 36.46 11.53 -13.60
C SER A 225 36.28 12.03 -12.17
N SER A 226 36.60 11.18 -11.21
CA SER A 226 36.71 11.52 -9.79
C SER A 226 37.88 12.47 -9.55
N ALA A 227 37.62 13.63 -8.95
CA ALA A 227 38.64 14.41 -8.26
C ALA A 227 38.04 14.97 -6.95
N PRO A 228 38.79 14.98 -5.83
CA PRO A 228 38.25 15.21 -4.50
C PRO A 228 38.19 16.71 -4.20
N SER A 229 37.01 17.21 -3.81
CA SER A 229 36.88 18.58 -3.29
C SER A 229 37.19 18.60 -1.79
N ASN A 230 38.45 18.87 -1.46
CA ASN A 230 38.80 19.53 -0.21
C ASN A 230 38.51 21.03 -0.35
N SER A 231 37.68 21.61 0.54
CA SER A 231 37.90 22.94 1.12
C SER A 231 36.72 23.37 2.01
N LEU A 232 37.01 23.55 3.30
CA LEU A 232 36.36 24.53 4.18
C LEU A 232 36.42 25.94 3.55
N PRO A 233 35.55 26.87 3.96
CA PRO A 233 36.10 27.94 4.81
C PRO A 233 35.18 28.40 5.95
N SER A 234 35.87 28.98 6.92
CA SER A 234 35.42 29.64 8.15
C SER A 234 34.68 30.96 7.93
N LYS A 235 33.78 31.25 8.89
CA LYS A 235 33.41 32.53 9.56
C LYS A 235 33.43 33.87 8.80
N GLU A 236 32.33 34.60 9.03
CA GLU A 236 32.14 36.02 9.45
C GLU A 236 30.81 36.50 8.82
N LEU A 237 29.83 37.12 9.49
CA LEU A 237 29.70 37.91 10.73
C LEU A 237 28.32 37.63 11.35
#